data_AF-A0A5K0ZWW5-F1
#
_entry.id   AF-A0A5K0ZWW5-F1
#
_cell.length_a   1.000
_cell.length_b   1.000
_cell.length_c   1.000
_cell.angle_alpha   90.00
_cell.angle_beta   90.00
_cell.angle_gamma   90.00
#
_symmetry.space_group_name_H-M   'P 1'
#
loop_
_entity.id
_entity.type
_entity.pdbx_description
1 polymer ?
#
loop_
_entity_poly.entity_id
_entity_poly.type
_entity_poly.pdbx_seq_one_letter_code
_entity_poly.pdbx_strand_id
1 'polypeptide(L)'
;LSPACELKGHTDWIRGLDFSLPISVDGGSDFLFLASSSQDKTIRVWRIALRELPSNAQATSIQNCISMMSYIEGPVFTVADSTYQVSLESLLVGHDDWVYSVDWQPALIMDDSKKGWIQPQSILSASMDKTMMIWKPEKNTGIWTNMVSVGELSHSALGFYGGHWGPHGDSILAHGYGGSFHLWKNVGSEQEKWQPKVVPSGHSGTVTDFSWSRSGEYILSVSHDQ
;
A
#
# COMPACT_ATOMS: atom_id res chain seq x y z
N LEU A 1 29.97 2.90 -3.32
CA LEU A 1 29.17 2.22 -2.29
C LEU A 1 28.64 0.94 -2.92
N SER A 2 28.95 -0.23 -2.36
CA SER A 2 28.36 -1.51 -2.80
C SER A 2 26.96 -1.66 -2.19
N PRO A 3 26.00 -2.28 -2.90
CA PRO A 3 24.68 -2.54 -2.33
C PRO A 3 24.79 -3.52 -1.15
N ALA A 4 23.95 -3.34 -0.13
CA ALA A 4 23.90 -4.22 1.04
C ALA A 4 23.21 -5.56 0.73
N CYS A 5 22.13 -5.54 -0.06
CA CYS A 5 21.47 -6.73 -0.60
C CYS A 5 20.68 -6.41 -1.88
N GLU A 6 20.21 -7.44 -2.57
CA GLU A 6 19.36 -7.36 -3.75
C GLU A 6 18.12 -8.26 -3.57
N LEU A 7 16.92 -7.69 -3.69
CA LEU A 7 15.66 -8.43 -3.57
C LEU A 7 15.16 -8.84 -4.97
N LYS A 8 15.37 -10.11 -5.32
CA LYS A 8 14.94 -10.66 -6.62
C LYS A 8 13.52 -11.20 -6.53
N GLY A 9 12.69 -10.87 -7.53
CA GLY A 9 11.36 -11.45 -7.64
C GLY A 9 10.47 -10.81 -8.69
N HIS A 10 10.48 -9.48 -8.79
CA HIS A 10 9.72 -8.81 -9.84
C HIS A 10 10.29 -9.15 -11.22
N THR A 11 9.41 -9.32 -12.20
CA THR A 11 9.79 -9.68 -13.58
C THR A 11 9.76 -8.48 -14.52
N ASP A 12 9.42 -7.30 -14.00
CA ASP A 12 9.39 -6.04 -14.73
C ASP A 12 9.70 -4.86 -13.79
N TRP A 13 9.71 -3.63 -14.31
CA TRP A 13 10.11 -2.43 -13.59
C TRP A 13 9.28 -2.19 -12.34
N ILE A 14 9.98 -2.00 -11.23
CA ILE A 14 9.42 -1.56 -9.95
C ILE A 14 8.97 -0.10 -10.10
N ARG A 15 7.75 0.21 -9.67
CA ARG A 15 7.13 1.53 -9.79
C ARG A 15 6.93 2.23 -8.45
N GLY A 16 6.66 1.47 -7.39
CA GLY A 16 6.44 1.99 -6.05
C GLY A 16 7.12 1.12 -4.99
N LEU A 17 7.56 1.77 -3.92
CA LEU A 17 8.13 1.14 -2.73
C LEU A 17 7.59 1.90 -1.52
N ASP A 18 7.17 1.18 -0.49
CA ASP A 18 6.78 1.80 0.77
C ASP A 18 7.05 0.90 1.97
N PHE A 19 7.52 1.51 3.06
CA PHE A 19 7.89 0.82 4.30
C PHE A 19 6.78 0.93 5.34
N SER A 20 6.50 -0.17 6.04
CA SER A 20 5.72 -0.11 7.26
C SER A 20 6.55 0.49 8.40
N LEU A 21 5.87 0.92 9.45
CA LEU A 21 6.49 1.16 10.75
C LEU A 21 7.03 -0.16 11.32
N PRO A 22 8.08 -0.10 12.16
CA PRO A 22 8.56 -1.27 12.89
C PRO A 22 7.46 -1.89 13.75
N ILE A 23 7.39 -3.21 13.73
CA ILE A 23 6.47 -4.03 14.51
C ILE A 23 7.30 -4.79 15.54
N SER A 24 7.02 -4.51 16.81
CA SER A 24 7.55 -5.25 17.95
C SER A 24 6.54 -6.31 18.39
N VAL A 25 6.99 -7.57 18.50
CA VAL A 25 6.17 -8.67 19.00
C VAL A 25 6.67 -9.04 20.40
N ASP A 26 5.76 -9.14 21.36
CA ASP A 26 6.11 -9.51 22.73
C ASP A 26 6.88 -10.84 22.75
N GLY A 27 8.16 -10.78 23.13
CA GLY A 27 9.05 -11.95 23.18
C GLY A 27 9.65 -12.40 21.85
N GLY A 28 9.52 -11.60 20.78
CA GLY A 28 10.16 -11.83 19.48
C GLY A 28 11.02 -10.67 19.02
N SER A 29 11.80 -10.87 17.97
CA SER A 29 12.64 -9.83 17.37
C SER A 29 11.80 -8.85 16.54
N ASP A 30 12.14 -7.57 16.62
CA ASP A 30 11.52 -6.52 15.81
C ASP A 30 11.67 -6.81 14.30
N PHE A 31 10.64 -6.45 13.54
CA PHE A 31 10.67 -6.52 12.08
C PHE A 31 9.88 -5.38 11.47
N LEU A 32 10.07 -5.16 10.17
CA LEU A 32 9.25 -4.27 9.37
C LEU A 32 8.91 -4.91 8.05
N PHE A 33 7.93 -4.35 7.35
CA PHE A 33 7.58 -4.75 6.01
C PHE A 33 8.00 -3.70 4.98
N LEU A 34 8.39 -4.16 3.81
CA LEU A 34 8.55 -3.36 2.60
C LEU A 34 7.54 -3.87 1.58
N ALA A 35 6.71 -2.99 1.06
CA ALA A 35 5.85 -3.28 -0.08
C ALA A 35 6.51 -2.77 -1.36
N SER A 36 6.46 -3.55 -2.44
CA SER A 36 6.96 -3.14 -3.76
C SER A 36 5.93 -3.44 -4.84
N SER A 37 5.61 -2.45 -5.68
CA SER A 37 4.70 -2.60 -6.83
C SER A 37 5.46 -2.57 -8.16
N SER A 38 4.96 -3.26 -9.18
CA SER A 38 5.66 -3.41 -10.47
C SER A 38 4.72 -3.41 -11.68
N GLN A 39 5.32 -3.17 -12.85
CA GLN A 39 4.70 -3.41 -14.17
C GLN A 39 4.38 -4.89 -14.42
N ASP A 40 4.93 -5.81 -13.63
CA ASP A 40 4.53 -7.23 -13.69
C ASP A 40 3.14 -7.51 -13.10
N LYS A 41 2.39 -6.44 -12.74
CA LYS A 41 1.01 -6.47 -12.23
C LYS A 41 0.88 -7.03 -10.80
N THR A 42 2.00 -7.24 -10.12
CA THR A 42 2.03 -7.78 -8.77
C THR A 42 2.55 -6.77 -7.75
N ILE A 43 2.20 -7.01 -6.49
CA ILE A 43 2.79 -6.35 -5.34
C ILE A 43 3.46 -7.41 -4.48
N ARG A 44 4.70 -7.18 -4.05
CA ARG A 44 5.42 -8.07 -3.14
C ARG A 44 5.55 -7.40 -1.78
N VAL A 45 5.24 -8.16 -0.74
CA VAL A 45 5.46 -7.75 0.65
C VAL A 45 6.66 -8.54 1.15
N TRP A 46 7.70 -7.81 1.55
CA TRP A 46 8.96 -8.34 2.05
C TRP A 46 9.02 -8.11 3.56
N ARG A 47 9.34 -9.14 4.33
CA ARG A 47 9.60 -9.05 5.75
C ARG A 47 11.09 -8.87 5.98
N ILE A 48 11.47 -7.85 6.74
CA ILE A 48 12.86 -7.59 7.14
C ILE A 48 12.91 -7.71 8.66
N ALA A 49 13.57 -8.75 9.14
CA ALA A 49 13.64 -9.04 10.57
C ALA A 49 15.08 -9.12 11.05
N LEU A 50 15.31 -8.72 12.31
CA LEU A 50 16.58 -8.96 12.98
C LEU A 50 16.81 -10.48 13.08
N ARG A 51 17.96 -10.94 12.61
CA ARG A 51 18.40 -12.32 12.72
C ARG A 51 19.15 -12.49 14.03
N GLU A 52 18.53 -13.13 15.00
CA GLU A 52 19.23 -13.52 16.23
C GLU A 52 20.27 -14.60 15.90
N LEU A 53 21.54 -14.33 16.22
CA LEU A 53 22.58 -15.34 16.15
C LEU A 53 22.32 -16.36 17.27
N PRO A 54 22.31 -17.68 16.99
CA PRO A 54 22.18 -18.66 18.05
C PRO A 54 23.34 -18.48 19.02
N SER A 55 23.03 -18.00 20.21
CA SER A 55 23.98 -17.96 21.31
C SER A 55 24.31 -19.42 21.67
N ASN A 56 25.60 -19.71 21.83
CA ASN A 56 26.09 -21.03 22.27
C ASN A 56 25.60 -21.34 23.69
N ALA A 57 24.34 -21.77 23.82
CA ALA A 57 23.74 -22.24 25.05
C ALA A 57 22.88 -23.47 24.74
N GLN A 58 23.51 -24.63 24.91
CA GLN A 58 22.94 -25.95 25.15
C GLN A 58 21.67 -26.35 24.37
N ALA A 59 21.88 -27.31 23.47
CA ALA A 59 20.86 -28.19 22.94
C ALA A 59 20.02 -28.84 24.05
N THR A 60 18.83 -28.28 24.34
CA THR A 60 17.72 -28.97 25.02
C THR A 60 16.42 -28.21 24.84
N SER A 61 15.80 -28.36 23.67
CA SER A 61 14.34 -28.47 23.44
C SER A 61 14.02 -28.19 21.97
N ILE A 62 14.23 -29.20 21.11
CA ILE A 62 13.66 -29.24 19.76
C ILE A 62 12.15 -29.52 19.90
N GLN A 63 11.41 -28.63 20.57
CA GLN A 63 9.98 -28.76 20.74
C GLN A 63 9.35 -27.37 20.93
N ASN A 64 8.57 -26.96 19.92
CA ASN A 64 7.56 -25.91 19.94
C ASN A 64 7.96 -24.48 19.55
N CYS A 65 8.59 -24.35 18.39
CA CYS A 65 8.17 -23.34 17.41
C CYS A 65 8.53 -23.81 16.01
N ILE A 66 7.95 -24.95 15.61
CA ILE A 66 7.63 -25.16 14.19
C ILE A 66 6.51 -24.17 13.89
N SER A 67 6.83 -22.87 13.74
CA SER A 67 5.92 -21.96 13.07
C SER A 67 5.98 -22.33 11.60
N MET A 68 4.94 -23.06 11.21
CA MET A 68 4.71 -23.66 9.92
C MET A 68 4.47 -22.58 8.86
N MET A 69 5.52 -21.87 8.45
CA MET A 69 5.60 -21.17 7.16
C MET A 69 7.03 -21.31 6.69
N SER A 70 7.26 -22.16 5.68
CA SER A 70 8.55 -22.25 5.00
C SER A 70 8.76 -20.96 4.21
N TYR A 71 9.24 -19.92 4.89
CA TYR A 71 9.68 -18.69 4.25
C TYR A 71 10.77 -19.06 3.24
N ILE A 72 10.63 -18.61 2.01
CA ILE A 72 11.76 -18.59 1.08
C ILE A 72 12.75 -17.59 1.71
N GLU A 73 13.76 -18.12 2.41
CA GLU A 73 14.79 -17.30 3.02
C GLU A 73 15.46 -16.50 1.90
N GLY A 74 15.29 -15.18 1.95
CA GLY A 74 15.90 -14.25 1.01
C GLY A 74 17.30 -13.84 1.47
N PRO A 75 17.84 -12.75 0.93
CA PRO A 75 19.19 -12.31 1.26
C PRO A 75 19.30 -11.87 2.73
N VAL A 76 20.50 -12.07 3.26
CA VAL A 76 20.89 -11.64 4.61
C VAL A 76 21.91 -10.53 4.45
N PHE A 77 21.77 -9.46 5.22
CA PHE A 77 22.70 -8.34 5.19
C PHE A 77 22.95 -7.80 6.60
N THR A 78 24.11 -7.19 6.80
CA THR A 78 24.53 -6.65 8.09
C THR A 78 24.63 -5.14 7.99
N VAL A 79 24.05 -4.44 8.96
CA VAL A 79 24.15 -2.99 9.11
C VAL A 79 24.69 -2.71 10.50
N ALA A 80 25.86 -2.06 10.56
CA ALA A 80 26.64 -1.93 11.79
C ALA A 80 26.88 -3.32 12.43
N ASP A 81 26.36 -3.56 13.63
CA ASP A 81 26.52 -4.81 14.39
C ASP A 81 25.29 -5.72 14.34
N SER A 82 24.26 -5.34 13.59
CA SER A 82 23.00 -6.08 13.48
C SER A 82 22.87 -6.78 12.14
N THR A 83 22.51 -8.06 12.18
CA THR A 83 22.27 -8.87 10.96
C THR A 83 20.77 -8.99 10.73
N TYR A 84 20.32 -8.73 9.52
CA TYR A 84 18.93 -8.79 9.12
C TYR A 84 18.73 -9.86 8.05
N GLN A 85 17.59 -10.54 8.10
CA GLN A 85 17.13 -11.48 7.10
C GLN A 85 15.90 -10.92 6.41
N VAL A 86 15.94 -10.90 5.08
CA VAL A 86 14.77 -10.57 4.27
C VAL A 86 14.11 -11.87 3.82
N SER A 87 12.78 -11.95 3.93
CA SER A 87 11.99 -13.01 3.34
C SER A 87 10.82 -12.44 2.55
N LEU A 88 10.37 -13.15 1.53
CA LEU A 88 9.10 -12.82 0.89
C LEU A 88 7.97 -13.25 1.84
N GLU A 89 7.19 -12.28 2.33
CA GLU A 89 6.04 -12.51 3.19
C GLU A 89 4.82 -12.91 2.34
N SER A 90 4.53 -12.13 1.29
CA SER A 90 3.33 -12.31 0.48
C SER A 90 3.50 -11.76 -0.92
N LEU A 91 2.81 -12.41 -1.86
CA LEU A 91 2.66 -11.97 -3.25
C LEU A 91 1.19 -11.64 -3.48
N LEU A 92 0.90 -10.36 -3.74
CA LEU A 92 -0.45 -9.88 -3.98
C LEU A 92 -0.69 -9.82 -5.48
N VAL A 93 -1.73 -10.53 -5.95
CA VAL A 93 -2.11 -10.64 -7.35
C VAL A 93 -3.59 -10.31 -7.46
N GLY A 94 -3.93 -9.39 -8.36
CA GLY A 94 -5.33 -9.02 -8.61
C GLY A 94 -5.51 -7.84 -9.55
N HIS A 95 -4.49 -7.01 -9.74
CA HIS A 95 -4.49 -5.99 -10.79
C HIS A 95 -4.33 -6.62 -12.18
N ASP A 96 -5.05 -6.07 -13.16
CA ASP A 96 -5.02 -6.55 -14.55
C ASP A 96 -3.98 -5.82 -15.41
N ASP A 97 -3.35 -4.77 -14.87
CA ASP A 97 -2.34 -3.95 -15.52
C ASP A 97 -1.28 -3.47 -14.52
N TRP A 98 -0.36 -2.61 -14.96
CA TRP A 98 0.77 -2.11 -14.19
C TRP A 98 0.33 -1.46 -12.87
N VAL A 99 0.96 -1.87 -11.78
CA VAL A 99 0.72 -1.28 -10.45
C VAL A 99 1.71 -0.14 -10.24
N TYR A 100 1.23 1.10 -10.32
CA TYR A 100 2.07 2.28 -10.29
C TYR A 100 2.47 2.72 -8.88
N SER A 101 1.57 2.59 -7.90
CA SER A 101 1.86 2.97 -6.53
C SER A 101 1.41 1.93 -5.52
N VAL A 102 2.09 1.95 -4.39
CA VAL A 102 1.76 1.20 -3.19
C VAL A 102 1.97 2.11 -1.98
N ASP A 103 1.04 2.09 -1.02
CA ASP A 103 1.04 3.00 0.13
C ASP A 103 0.47 2.27 1.36
N TRP A 104 1.25 2.15 2.43
CA TRP A 104 0.79 1.58 3.69
C TRP A 104 -0.23 2.52 4.35
N GLN A 105 -1.25 1.95 4.99
CA GLN A 105 -2.19 2.74 5.77
C GLN A 105 -1.43 3.51 6.86
N PRO A 106 -1.68 4.83 7.03
CA PRO A 106 -1.03 5.63 8.06
C PRO A 106 -1.26 5.07 9.46
N ALA A 107 -0.29 5.29 10.34
CA ALA A 107 -0.44 4.93 11.74
C ALA A 107 -1.52 5.76 12.42
N LEU A 108 -2.34 5.09 13.23
CA LEU A 108 -3.44 5.69 13.95
C LEU A 108 -3.12 5.75 15.45
N ILE A 109 -3.60 6.81 16.11
CA ILE A 109 -3.50 6.97 17.56
C ILE A 109 -4.57 6.09 18.20
N MET A 110 -4.19 5.21 19.12
CA MET A 110 -5.17 4.53 19.97
C MET A 110 -5.65 5.47 21.07
N ASP A 111 -6.96 5.70 21.10
CA ASP A 111 -7.63 6.53 22.09
C ASP A 111 -8.24 5.64 23.19
N ASP A 112 -7.38 5.04 24.02
CA ASP A 112 -7.63 4.84 25.46
C ASP A 112 -6.42 4.15 26.12
N SER A 113 -5.90 4.73 27.20
CA SER A 113 -4.92 4.16 28.16
C SER A 113 -3.49 3.77 27.72
N LYS A 114 -3.17 3.58 26.43
CA LYS A 114 -1.79 3.33 25.95
C LYS A 114 -1.40 4.33 24.86
N LYS A 115 -0.52 5.29 25.17
CA LYS A 115 0.10 6.23 24.21
C LYS A 115 0.98 5.46 23.20
N GLY A 116 0.37 4.76 22.26
CA GLY A 116 1.05 4.02 21.20
C GLY A 116 0.45 4.35 19.84
N TRP A 117 1.32 4.52 18.85
CA TRP A 117 0.92 4.51 17.44
C TRP A 117 0.81 3.06 16.99
N ILE A 118 -0.28 2.71 16.32
CA ILE A 118 -0.42 1.39 15.70
C ILE A 118 -0.69 1.61 14.21
N GLN A 119 0.13 0.98 13.39
CA GLN A 119 -0.09 0.94 11.95
C GLN A 119 -0.94 -0.29 11.60
N PRO A 120 -2.13 -0.11 11.00
CA PRO A 120 -2.89 -1.23 10.48
C PRO A 120 -2.10 -1.96 9.37
N GLN A 121 -2.17 -3.29 9.34
CA GLN A 121 -1.66 -4.08 8.22
C GLN A 121 -2.62 -3.94 7.04
N SER A 122 -2.50 -2.83 6.31
CA SER A 122 -3.36 -2.48 5.20
C SER A 122 -2.55 -1.73 4.18
N ILE A 123 -2.60 -2.18 2.93
CA ILE A 123 -1.85 -1.63 1.82
C ILE A 123 -2.84 -1.13 0.77
N LEU A 124 -2.62 0.08 0.28
CA LEU A 124 -3.33 0.63 -0.86
C LEU A 124 -2.46 0.48 -2.11
N SER A 125 -3.06 0.09 -3.22
CA SER A 125 -2.41 0.12 -4.52
C SER A 125 -3.27 0.85 -5.55
N ALA A 126 -2.60 1.45 -6.53
CA ALA A 126 -3.24 2.10 -7.68
C ALA A 126 -2.59 1.59 -8.97
N SER A 127 -3.43 1.34 -9.97
CA SER A 127 -3.04 0.63 -11.20
C SER A 127 -3.54 1.30 -12.47
N MET A 128 -2.85 1.00 -13.57
CA MET A 128 -3.25 1.40 -14.91
C MET A 128 -4.60 0.78 -15.35
N ASP A 129 -5.05 -0.28 -14.67
CA ASP A 129 -6.36 -0.92 -14.88
C ASP A 129 -7.55 -0.08 -14.40
N LYS A 130 -7.31 1.16 -13.95
CA LYS A 130 -8.32 2.14 -13.47
C LYS A 130 -8.91 1.78 -12.11
N THR A 131 -8.23 0.91 -11.36
CA THR A 131 -8.66 0.51 -10.02
C THR A 131 -7.64 0.87 -8.96
N MET A 132 -8.16 1.14 -7.76
CA MET A 132 -7.42 1.11 -6.52
C MET A 132 -7.91 -0.06 -5.68
N MET A 133 -6.97 -0.73 -5.02
CA MET A 133 -7.24 -1.90 -4.21
C MET A 133 -6.71 -1.70 -2.79
N ILE A 134 -7.48 -2.13 -1.78
CA ILE A 134 -7.02 -2.21 -0.40
C ILE A 134 -6.80 -3.69 -0.05
N TRP A 135 -5.59 -4.00 0.36
CA TRP A 135 -5.14 -5.33 0.72
C TRP A 135 -4.98 -5.43 2.24
N LYS A 136 -5.53 -6.48 2.84
CA LYS A 136 -5.36 -6.78 4.27
C LYS A 136 -5.18 -8.28 4.48
N PRO A 137 -4.43 -8.71 5.50
CA PRO A 137 -4.43 -10.11 5.92
C PRO A 137 -5.79 -10.45 6.55
N GLU A 138 -6.36 -11.57 6.14
CA GLU A 138 -7.59 -12.09 6.73
C GLU A 138 -7.34 -12.47 8.19
N LYS A 139 -8.26 -12.09 9.10
CA LYS A 139 -8.11 -12.26 10.56
C LYS A 139 -7.85 -13.71 10.99
N ASN A 140 -8.39 -14.68 10.26
CA ASN A 140 -8.34 -16.09 10.65
C ASN A 140 -7.13 -16.81 10.06
N THR A 141 -6.74 -16.47 8.84
CA THR A 141 -5.71 -17.21 8.08
C THR A 141 -4.39 -16.47 7.95
N GLY A 142 -4.40 -15.14 8.15
CA GLY A 142 -3.24 -14.28 7.90
C GLY A 142 -2.92 -14.09 6.41
N ILE A 143 -3.70 -14.71 5.51
CA ILE A 143 -3.50 -14.61 4.07
C ILE A 143 -3.95 -13.23 3.60
N TRP A 144 -3.10 -12.56 2.83
CA TRP A 144 -3.44 -11.27 2.25
C TRP A 144 -4.50 -11.43 1.16
N THR A 145 -5.58 -10.66 1.30
CA THR A 145 -6.69 -10.63 0.35
C THR A 145 -7.04 -9.20 -0.02
N ASN A 146 -7.57 -9.03 -1.23
CA ASN A 146 -8.23 -7.79 -1.63
C ASN A 146 -9.54 -7.63 -0.84
N MET A 147 -9.60 -6.60 0.01
CA MET A 147 -10.80 -6.29 0.79
C MET A 147 -11.71 -5.28 0.10
N VAL A 148 -11.11 -4.39 -0.70
CA VAL A 148 -11.79 -3.29 -1.35
C VAL A 148 -11.22 -3.12 -2.74
N SER A 149 -12.10 -2.95 -3.72
CA SER A 149 -11.75 -2.52 -5.06
C SER A 149 -12.66 -1.35 -5.43
N VAL A 150 -12.06 -0.20 -5.68
CA VAL A 150 -12.74 1.00 -6.20
C VAL A 150 -12.08 1.43 -7.49
N GLY A 151 -12.79 2.18 -8.33
CA GLY A 151 -12.23 2.61 -9.58
C GLY A 151 -13.22 3.36 -10.44
N GLU A 152 -12.82 3.60 -11.68
CA GLU A 152 -13.66 4.26 -12.67
C GLU A 152 -14.19 3.27 -13.70
N LEU A 153 -15.49 3.33 -14.00
CA LEU A 153 -16.13 2.53 -15.05
C LEU A 153 -16.09 3.21 -16.43
N SER A 154 -15.42 4.36 -16.53
CA SER A 154 -15.38 5.14 -17.77
C SER A 154 -14.42 4.52 -18.78
N HIS A 155 -14.91 4.39 -20.01
CA HIS A 155 -14.13 3.90 -21.14
C HIS A 155 -13.02 4.88 -21.53
N SER A 156 -13.18 6.19 -21.25
CA SER A 156 -12.21 7.23 -21.61
C SER A 156 -11.12 7.46 -20.56
N ALA A 157 -11.28 6.91 -19.36
CA ALA A 157 -10.29 7.09 -18.30
C ALA A 157 -9.02 6.29 -18.59
N LEU A 158 -7.87 6.93 -18.42
CA LEU A 158 -6.54 6.35 -18.60
C LEU A 158 -5.97 6.08 -17.21
N GLY A 159 -6.27 4.93 -16.60
CA GLY A 159 -5.66 4.40 -15.36
C GLY A 159 -5.49 5.34 -14.16
N PHE A 160 -4.82 4.83 -13.12
CA PHE A 160 -4.31 5.64 -12.01
C PHE A 160 -2.79 5.54 -11.94
N TYR A 161 -2.12 6.68 -11.79
CA TYR A 161 -0.68 6.75 -11.57
C TYR A 161 -0.31 6.66 -10.09
N GLY A 162 -1.26 6.92 -9.20
CA GLY A 162 -1.04 6.68 -7.79
C GLY A 162 -2.26 6.88 -6.93
N GLY A 163 -2.14 6.37 -5.72
CA GLY A 163 -3.14 6.39 -4.67
C GLY A 163 -2.53 6.75 -3.34
N HIS A 164 -3.25 7.54 -2.54
CA HIS A 164 -2.83 7.94 -1.20
C HIS A 164 -3.94 7.77 -0.18
N TRP A 165 -3.57 7.35 1.02
CA TRP A 165 -4.47 7.39 2.17
C TRP A 165 -4.70 8.81 2.69
N GLY A 166 -5.91 9.06 3.18
CA GLY A 166 -6.16 10.16 4.09
C GLY A 166 -5.48 9.92 5.45
N PRO A 167 -5.19 10.98 6.21
CA PRO A 167 -4.41 10.89 7.46
C PRO A 167 -5.07 10.03 8.54
N HIS A 168 -6.39 9.84 8.47
CA HIS A 168 -7.15 8.99 9.39
C HIS A 168 -7.41 7.58 8.86
N GLY A 169 -6.91 7.24 7.67
CA GLY A 169 -7.13 5.94 7.03
C GLY A 169 -8.60 5.66 6.66
N ASP A 170 -9.46 6.68 6.69
CA ASP A 170 -10.89 6.59 6.39
C ASP A 170 -11.21 7.00 4.94
N SER A 171 -10.22 7.49 4.21
CA SER A 171 -10.35 8.04 2.86
C SER A 171 -9.15 7.67 2.00
N ILE A 172 -9.36 7.57 0.69
CA ILE A 172 -8.32 7.29 -0.30
C ILE A 172 -8.51 8.19 -1.52
N LEU A 173 -7.41 8.70 -2.06
CA LEU A 173 -7.38 9.59 -3.22
C LEU A 173 -6.59 8.93 -4.35
N ALA A 174 -7.18 8.80 -5.54
CA ALA A 174 -6.46 8.49 -6.78
C ALA A 174 -6.05 9.77 -7.50
N HIS A 175 -4.94 9.69 -8.24
CA HIS A 175 -4.67 10.60 -9.36
C HIS A 175 -4.60 9.83 -10.68
N GLY A 176 -5.44 10.23 -11.62
CA GLY A 176 -5.53 9.65 -12.97
C GLY A 176 -4.55 10.29 -13.94
N TYR A 177 -4.35 9.64 -15.09
CA TYR A 177 -3.43 10.12 -16.14
C TYR A 177 -3.75 11.53 -16.64
N GLY A 178 -5.04 11.86 -16.78
CA GLY A 178 -5.49 13.17 -17.25
C GLY A 178 -5.40 14.29 -16.19
N GLY A 179 -4.80 14.03 -15.03
CA GLY A 179 -4.79 14.95 -13.89
C GLY A 179 -6.09 14.96 -13.09
N SER A 180 -7.00 14.02 -13.34
CA SER A 180 -8.22 13.87 -12.54
C SER A 180 -7.89 13.34 -11.15
N PHE A 181 -8.56 13.89 -10.14
CA PHE A 181 -8.57 13.31 -8.80
C PHE A 181 -9.84 12.51 -8.58
N HIS A 182 -9.75 11.41 -7.84
CA HIS A 182 -10.91 10.64 -7.41
C HIS A 182 -10.77 10.36 -5.92
N LEU A 183 -11.80 10.67 -5.14
CA LEU A 183 -11.80 10.47 -3.69
C LEU A 183 -12.85 9.46 -3.32
N TRP A 184 -12.48 8.48 -2.51
CA TRP A 184 -13.42 7.60 -1.83
C TRP A 184 -13.26 7.74 -0.33
N LYS A 185 -14.37 7.62 0.39
CA LYS A 185 -14.40 7.62 1.85
C LYS A 185 -15.16 6.39 2.34
N ASN A 186 -14.62 5.71 3.33
CA ASN A 186 -15.32 4.66 4.04
C ASN A 186 -16.40 5.30 4.91
N VAL A 187 -17.66 4.98 4.63
CA VAL A 187 -18.83 5.49 5.37
C VAL A 187 -19.48 4.44 6.27
N GLY A 188 -18.94 3.23 6.30
CA GLY A 188 -19.51 2.14 7.08
C GLY A 188 -18.88 2.05 8.47
N SER A 189 -19.72 1.86 9.49
CA SER A 189 -19.29 1.62 10.87
C SER A 189 -18.96 0.13 11.14
N GLU A 190 -19.57 -0.81 10.39
CA GLU A 190 -19.39 -2.26 10.59
C GLU A 190 -18.93 -3.02 9.35
N GLN A 191 -19.15 -2.48 8.14
CA GLN A 191 -18.66 -3.03 6.88
C GLN A 191 -17.87 -1.97 6.12
N GLU A 192 -16.80 -2.36 5.43
CA GLU A 192 -16.01 -1.44 4.61
C GLU A 192 -16.83 -0.97 3.41
N LYS A 193 -17.54 0.15 3.59
CA LYS A 193 -18.42 0.73 2.58
C LYS A 193 -17.77 1.97 2.00
N TRP A 194 -16.93 1.75 1.01
CA TRP A 194 -16.24 2.80 0.29
C TRP A 194 -17.18 3.47 -0.71
N GLN A 195 -17.36 4.78 -0.57
CA GLN A 195 -18.21 5.56 -1.45
C GLN A 195 -17.45 6.71 -2.09
N PRO A 196 -17.71 7.01 -3.38
CA PRO A 196 -17.12 8.16 -4.03
C PRO A 196 -17.56 9.46 -3.33
N LYS A 197 -16.64 10.41 -3.27
CA LYS A 197 -16.85 11.76 -2.74
C LYS A 197 -16.44 12.78 -3.78
N VAL A 198 -16.99 13.98 -3.65
CA VAL A 198 -16.65 15.11 -4.51
C VAL A 198 -15.19 15.49 -4.26
N VAL A 199 -14.44 15.64 -5.34
CA VAL A 199 -13.08 16.18 -5.32
C VAL A 199 -13.09 17.63 -5.80
N PRO A 200 -12.22 18.49 -5.28
CA PRO A 200 -11.84 19.69 -6.01
C PRO A 200 -11.18 19.23 -7.31
N SER A 201 -11.84 19.51 -8.43
CA SER A 201 -11.32 19.29 -9.77
C SER A 201 -11.23 20.64 -10.50
N GLY A 202 -10.46 20.67 -11.56
CA GLY A 202 -10.25 21.86 -12.36
C GLY A 202 -9.41 21.55 -13.58
N HIS A 203 -9.21 22.57 -14.40
CA HIS A 203 -8.41 22.46 -15.61
C HIS A 203 -6.94 22.21 -15.30
N SER A 204 -6.30 21.32 -16.07
CA SER A 204 -4.85 21.08 -16.00
C SER A 204 -4.07 21.96 -16.97
N GLY A 205 -4.77 22.60 -17.92
CA GLY A 205 -4.26 23.57 -18.89
C GLY A 205 -4.70 25.00 -18.60
N THR A 206 -4.26 25.93 -19.45
CA THR A 206 -4.71 27.34 -19.37
C THR A 206 -6.18 27.43 -19.71
N VAL A 207 -6.98 27.98 -18.79
CA VAL A 207 -8.39 28.32 -18.99
C VAL A 207 -8.49 29.42 -20.03
N THR A 208 -9.15 29.13 -21.15
CA THR A 208 -9.25 30.07 -22.28
C THR A 208 -10.50 30.93 -22.19
N ASP A 209 -11.57 30.40 -21.61
CA ASP A 209 -12.84 31.11 -21.50
C ASP A 209 -13.70 30.55 -20.36
N PHE A 210 -14.66 31.35 -19.92
CA PHE A 210 -15.72 30.91 -19.02
C PHE A 210 -17.01 31.69 -19.28
N SER A 211 -18.17 31.07 -19.04
CA SER A 211 -19.47 31.70 -19.19
C SER A 211 -20.41 31.31 -18.06
N TRP A 212 -21.14 32.28 -17.53
CA TRP A 212 -22.21 32.04 -16.57
C TRP A 212 -23.46 31.49 -17.28
N SER A 213 -24.16 30.59 -16.62
CA SER A 213 -25.50 30.21 -17.04
C SER A 213 -26.43 31.43 -16.99
N ARG A 214 -27.45 31.44 -17.85
CA ARG A 214 -28.44 32.53 -17.86
C ARG A 214 -29.20 32.65 -16.52
N SER A 215 -29.30 31.56 -15.75
CA SER A 215 -29.89 31.55 -14.41
C SER A 215 -28.92 31.98 -13.31
N GLY A 216 -27.62 32.06 -13.59
CA GLY A 216 -26.56 32.37 -12.61
C GLY A 216 -26.22 31.20 -11.66
N GLU A 217 -26.79 30.01 -11.88
CA GLU A 217 -26.63 28.87 -10.98
C GLU A 217 -25.35 28.05 -11.22
N TYR A 218 -24.73 28.19 -12.40
CA TYR A 218 -23.51 27.46 -12.75
C TYR A 218 -22.63 28.28 -13.70
N ILE A 219 -21.34 27.93 -13.72
CA ILE A 219 -20.34 28.45 -14.65
C ILE A 219 -19.85 27.29 -15.51
N LEU A 220 -19.69 27.52 -16.80
CA LEU A 220 -18.94 26.65 -17.69
C LEU A 220 -17.56 27.27 -17.89
N SER A 221 -16.48 26.52 -17.66
CA SER A 221 -15.11 26.91 -18.01
C SER A 221 -14.55 25.94 -19.05
N VAL A 222 -13.70 26.45 -19.94
CA VAL A 222 -13.02 25.66 -20.98
C VAL A 222 -11.52 25.97 -20.98
N SER A 223 -10.70 25.00 -21.38
CA SER A 223 -9.23 25.05 -21.25
C SER A 223 -8.55 24.35 -22.41
N HIS A 224 -7.26 24.63 -22.58
CA HIS A 224 -6.36 23.94 -23.51
C HIS A 224 -5.90 22.54 -23.02
N ASP A 225 -6.55 21.96 -22.01
CA ASP A 225 -6.25 20.60 -21.54
C ASP A 225 -6.80 19.47 -22.44
N GLN A 226 -7.45 19.83 -23.56
CA GLN A 226 -7.82 18.93 -24.67
C GLN A 226 -7.67 19.62 -26.03
#